data_AF-A0A0K0EAU4-F1
#
_entry.id   AF-A0A0K0EAU4-F1
#
_cell.length_a   1.000
_cell.length_b   1.000
_cell.length_c   1.000
_cell.angle_alpha   90.00
_cell.angle_beta   90.00
_cell.angle_gamma   90.00
#
_symmetry.space_group_name_H-M   'P 1'
#
loop_
_entity.id
_entity.type
_entity.pdbx_description
1 polymer ?
#
loop_
_entity_poly.entity_id
_entity_poly.type
_entity_poly.pdbx_seq_one_letter_code
_entity_poly.pdbx_strand_id
1 'polypeptide(L)'
;MARTSRHVEDIININVGGKKYTVRRNDLCADPRSRLNEWFKPGSSKPIGTDKGGNFYLDRDPKSFRHILSYLRLKKERFVPSLALPSKPDDLAKLVGECEALNLVELKELALEMLQKYQRTEEQHFVTSYVQVALRDYESWQYEKEQNGVSTKGSKKSTVDENFQSPSSYDEWDSL
;
A
#
# COMPACT_ATOMS: atom_id res chain seq x y z
N MET A 1 -11.26 -28.23 17.90
CA MET A 1 -10.74 -26.86 18.03
C MET A 1 -11.31 -26.02 16.89
N ALA A 2 -12.10 -25.00 17.19
CA ALA A 2 -12.75 -24.16 16.18
C ALA A 2 -11.68 -23.42 15.36
N ARG A 3 -11.70 -23.58 14.03
CA ARG A 3 -10.93 -22.70 13.13
C ARG A 3 -11.58 -21.33 13.23
N THR A 4 -10.99 -20.42 14.00
CA THR A 4 -11.40 -19.01 14.03
C THR A 4 -11.48 -18.51 12.59
N SER A 5 -12.65 -18.01 12.20
CA SER A 5 -12.84 -17.33 10.92
C SER A 5 -11.79 -16.21 10.81
N ARG A 6 -10.89 -16.29 9.83
CA ARG A 6 -9.86 -15.27 9.60
C ARG A 6 -10.47 -14.21 8.67
N HIS A 7 -10.66 -12.99 9.16
CA HIS A 7 -11.20 -11.89 8.35
C HIS A 7 -10.08 -10.99 7.83
N VAL A 8 -10.30 -10.39 6.65
CA VAL A 8 -9.31 -9.55 5.98
C VAL A 8 -8.92 -8.31 6.80
N GLU A 9 -9.85 -7.76 7.58
CA GLU A 9 -9.63 -6.57 8.43
C GLU A 9 -9.17 -6.89 9.86
N ASP A 10 -8.83 -8.15 10.16
CA ASP A 10 -8.35 -8.54 11.49
C ASP A 10 -7.13 -7.70 11.91
N ILE A 11 -7.13 -7.23 13.15
CA ILE A 11 -5.92 -6.78 13.82
C ILE A 11 -5.22 -8.00 14.39
N ILE A 12 -3.96 -8.21 14.01
CA ILE A 12 -3.15 -9.36 14.42
C ILE A 12 -1.81 -8.91 14.99
N ASN A 13 -1.29 -9.74 15.90
CA ASN A 13 0.02 -9.53 16.50
C ASN A 13 1.05 -10.48 15.87
N ILE A 14 2.20 -9.92 15.52
CA ILE A 14 3.33 -10.62 14.92
C ILE A 14 4.57 -10.35 15.76
N ASN A 15 5.32 -11.38 16.08
CA ASN A 15 6.64 -11.30 16.67
C ASN A 15 7.69 -11.52 15.57
N VAL A 16 8.48 -10.49 15.26
CA VAL A 16 9.53 -10.52 14.25
C VAL A 16 10.88 -10.44 14.96
N GLY A 17 11.62 -11.54 15.00
CA GLY A 17 12.94 -11.61 15.63
C GLY A 17 12.95 -11.13 17.10
N GLY A 18 11.85 -11.31 17.83
CA GLY A 18 11.67 -10.85 19.21
C GLY A 18 10.90 -9.52 19.36
N LYS A 19 10.71 -8.76 18.29
CA LYS A 19 9.96 -7.49 18.31
C LYS A 19 8.51 -7.70 17.93
N LYS A 20 7.59 -7.24 18.79
CA LYS A 20 6.15 -7.33 18.52
C LYS A 20 5.67 -6.17 17.64
N TYR A 21 4.81 -6.51 16.68
CA TYR A 21 4.10 -5.61 15.78
C TYR A 21 2.61 -5.93 15.84
N THR A 22 1.78 -4.90 15.97
CA THR A 22 0.33 -5.00 15.83
C THR A 22 -0.04 -4.39 14.49
N VAL A 23 -0.67 -5.18 13.61
CA VAL A 23 -0.92 -4.81 12.22
C VAL A 23 -2.30 -5.25 11.76
N ARG A 24 -2.85 -4.62 10.71
CA ARG A 24 -4.02 -5.16 10.01
C ARG A 24 -3.57 -6.27 9.07
N ARG A 25 -4.31 -7.38 9.04
CA ARG A 25 -4.06 -8.51 8.14
C ARG A 25 -4.03 -8.05 6.68
N ASN A 26 -4.96 -7.17 6.30
CA ASN A 26 -5.01 -6.61 4.94
C ASN A 26 -3.71 -5.91 4.54
N ASP A 27 -3.00 -5.25 5.47
CA ASP A 27 -1.72 -4.61 5.17
C ASP A 27 -0.67 -5.68 4.75
N LEU A 28 -0.61 -6.82 5.45
CA LEU A 28 0.31 -7.92 5.10
C LEU A 28 -0.02 -8.59 3.76
N CYS A 29 -1.26 -8.45 3.31
CA CYS A 29 -1.77 -9.03 2.06
C CYS A 29 -1.68 -8.06 0.88
N ALA A 30 -1.13 -6.85 1.08
CA ALA A 30 -1.06 -5.81 0.05
C ALA A 30 -0.21 -6.19 -1.18
N ASP A 31 0.73 -7.12 -1.03
CA ASP A 31 1.49 -7.70 -2.15
C ASP A 31 1.07 -9.16 -2.38
N PRO A 32 0.24 -9.44 -3.41
CA PRO A 32 -0.27 -10.78 -3.66
C PRO A 32 0.79 -11.85 -3.90
N ARG A 33 1.99 -11.45 -4.37
CA ARG A 33 3.10 -12.35 -4.68
C ARG A 33 3.98 -12.66 -3.47
N SER A 34 3.85 -11.88 -2.39
CA SER A 34 4.67 -12.03 -1.19
C SER A 34 4.31 -13.28 -0.37
N ARG A 35 5.30 -13.78 0.38
CA ARG A 35 5.08 -14.85 1.38
C ARG A 35 4.16 -14.39 2.51
N LEU A 36 4.18 -13.09 2.83
CA LEU A 36 3.27 -12.51 3.81
C LEU A 36 1.81 -12.68 3.38
N ASN A 37 1.47 -12.40 2.11
CA ASN A 37 0.14 -12.68 1.59
C ASN A 37 -0.19 -14.19 1.63
N GLU A 38 0.75 -15.07 1.26
CA GLU A 38 0.55 -16.52 1.33
C GLU A 38 0.15 -16.99 2.74
N TRP A 39 0.83 -16.49 3.78
CA TRP A 39 0.60 -16.90 5.17
C TRP A 39 -0.64 -16.25 5.79
N PHE A 40 -0.88 -14.98 5.47
CA PHE A 40 -1.86 -14.18 6.19
C PHE A 40 -3.19 -14.02 5.47
N LYS A 41 -3.32 -14.35 4.19
CA LYS A 41 -4.61 -14.27 3.48
C LYS A 41 -5.69 -15.13 4.17
N PRO A 42 -6.95 -14.67 4.22
CA PRO A 42 -8.07 -15.49 4.66
C PRO A 42 -8.10 -16.85 3.96
N GLY A 43 -8.35 -17.92 4.71
CA GLY A 43 -8.35 -19.28 4.17
C GLY A 43 -6.97 -19.87 3.84
N SER A 44 -5.85 -19.20 4.16
CA SER A 44 -4.51 -19.75 3.92
C SER A 44 -4.33 -21.15 4.54
N SER A 45 -3.92 -22.12 3.73
CA SER A 45 -3.62 -23.49 4.15
C SER A 45 -2.23 -23.65 4.77
N LYS A 46 -1.39 -22.61 4.73
CA LYS A 46 -0.01 -22.59 5.22
C LYS A 46 0.19 -21.53 6.31
N PRO A 47 -0.48 -21.64 7.48
CA PRO A 47 -0.22 -20.73 8.58
C PRO A 47 1.20 -20.94 9.13
N ILE A 48 1.85 -19.86 9.52
CA ILE A 48 3.12 -19.90 10.25
C ILE A 48 2.90 -20.15 11.74
N GLY A 49 3.93 -20.62 12.43
CA GLY A 49 3.90 -20.87 13.87
C GLY A 49 3.68 -19.59 14.69
N THR A 50 3.30 -19.78 15.95
CA THR A 50 3.16 -18.70 16.93
C THR A 50 4.18 -18.84 18.05
N ASP A 51 4.56 -17.73 18.68
CA ASP A 51 5.33 -17.75 19.92
C ASP A 51 4.49 -18.23 21.12
N LYS A 52 5.11 -18.32 22.31
CA LYS A 52 4.42 -18.72 23.56
C LYS A 52 3.24 -17.81 23.94
N GLY A 53 3.19 -16.59 23.40
CA GLY A 53 2.12 -15.62 23.62
C GLY A 53 1.06 -15.63 22.52
N GLY A 54 1.08 -16.58 21.59
CA GLY A 54 0.12 -16.69 20.50
C GLY A 54 0.32 -15.66 19.37
N ASN A 55 1.45 -14.92 19.36
CA ASN A 55 1.76 -13.99 18.28
C ASN A 55 2.38 -14.76 17.11
N PHE A 56 1.98 -14.49 15.87
CA PHE A 56 2.60 -15.11 14.71
C PHE A 56 4.11 -14.81 14.69
N TYR A 57 4.94 -15.83 14.52
CA TYR A 57 6.38 -15.67 14.66
C TYR A 57 7.09 -15.68 13.31
N LEU A 58 7.88 -14.63 13.07
CA LEU A 58 8.77 -14.49 11.93
C LEU A 58 10.21 -14.44 12.44
N ASP A 59 11.01 -15.43 12.06
CA ASP A 59 12.45 -15.45 12.33
C ASP A 59 13.21 -14.57 11.32
N ARG A 60 12.92 -13.27 11.36
CA ARG A 60 13.42 -12.24 10.42
C ARG A 60 13.91 -11.01 11.20
N ASP A 61 14.67 -10.14 10.52
CA ASP A 61 15.20 -8.92 11.13
C ASP A 61 14.09 -7.87 11.40
N PRO A 62 13.88 -7.46 12.67
CA PRO A 62 12.84 -6.49 12.99
C PRO A 62 13.10 -5.08 12.46
N LYS A 63 14.36 -4.68 12.23
CA LYS A 63 14.67 -3.32 11.74
C LYS A 63 14.24 -3.17 10.29
N SER A 64 14.57 -4.13 9.44
CA SER A 64 14.18 -4.21 8.04
C SER A 64 12.68 -4.44 7.89
N PHE A 65 12.06 -5.26 8.76
CA PHE A 65 10.62 -5.49 8.73
C PHE A 65 9.79 -4.22 8.91
N ARG A 66 10.29 -3.22 9.66
CA ARG A 66 9.65 -1.89 9.73
C ARG A 66 9.48 -1.27 8.34
N HIS A 67 10.50 -1.36 7.49
CA HIS A 67 10.47 -0.82 6.12
C HIS A 67 9.55 -1.65 5.21
N ILE A 68 9.55 -2.97 5.36
CA ILE A 68 8.60 -3.86 4.67
C ILE A 68 7.16 -3.48 5.02
N LEU A 69 6.85 -3.29 6.31
CA LEU A 69 5.51 -2.92 6.75
C LEU A 69 5.10 -1.53 6.23
N SER A 70 6.02 -0.56 6.22
CA SER A 70 5.77 0.74 5.59
C SER A 70 5.47 0.59 4.10
N TYR A 71 6.29 -0.16 3.35
CA TYR A 71 6.08 -0.42 1.92
C TYR A 71 4.70 -1.01 1.65
N LEU A 72 4.29 -2.03 2.40
CA LEU A 72 3.00 -2.69 2.21
C LEU A 72 1.81 -1.75 2.42
N ARG A 73 1.91 -0.84 3.40
CA ARG A 73 0.89 0.19 3.64
C ARG A 73 0.82 1.19 2.49
N LEU A 74 1.97 1.71 2.05
CA LEU A 74 2.03 2.66 0.93
C LEU A 74 1.53 2.02 -0.36
N LYS A 75 1.91 0.77 -0.63
CA LYS A 75 1.43 -0.01 -1.79
C LYS A 75 -0.08 -0.17 -1.78
N LYS A 76 -0.66 -0.55 -0.63
CA LYS A 76 -2.12 -0.68 -0.45
C LYS A 76 -2.84 0.63 -0.73
N GLU A 77 -2.27 1.74 -0.26
CA GLU A 77 -2.82 3.08 -0.44
C GLU A 77 -2.55 3.66 -1.84
N ARG A 78 -1.81 2.93 -2.70
CA ARG A 78 -1.32 3.41 -3.99
C ARG A 78 -0.57 4.74 -3.85
N PHE A 79 0.29 4.80 -2.84
CA PHE A 79 1.20 5.90 -2.54
C PHE A 79 2.65 5.48 -2.81
N VAL A 80 3.54 6.47 -2.85
CA VAL A 80 4.93 6.38 -3.28
C VAL A 80 5.73 5.32 -2.49
N PRO A 81 6.01 4.13 -3.06
CA PRO A 81 6.63 3.04 -2.31
C PRO A 81 8.09 3.29 -1.91
N SER A 82 8.82 4.11 -2.67
CA SER A 82 10.23 4.43 -2.39
C SER A 82 10.42 5.21 -1.08
N LEU A 83 9.37 5.85 -0.55
CA LEU A 83 9.41 6.51 0.77
C LEU A 83 9.50 5.52 1.94
N ALA A 84 9.29 4.22 1.69
CA ALA A 84 9.50 3.18 2.69
C ALA A 84 10.97 2.76 2.81
N LEU A 85 11.85 3.17 1.88
CA LEU A 85 13.24 2.74 1.87
C LEU A 85 14.05 3.35 3.04
N PRO A 86 15.02 2.62 3.61
CA PRO A 86 16.01 3.22 4.50
C PRO A 86 16.97 4.13 3.73
N SER A 87 17.48 5.16 4.39
CA SER A 87 18.43 6.10 3.79
C SER A 87 19.86 5.57 3.73
N LYS A 88 20.25 4.70 4.66
CA LYS A 88 21.64 4.21 4.74
C LYS A 88 21.89 3.02 3.80
N PRO A 89 23.04 2.96 3.11
CA PRO A 89 23.36 1.84 2.22
C PRO A 89 23.38 0.47 2.91
N ASP A 90 23.86 0.39 4.15
CA ASP A 90 23.93 -0.87 4.89
C ASP A 90 22.55 -1.42 5.24
N ASP A 91 21.62 -0.54 5.60
CA ASP A 91 20.23 -0.90 5.86
C ASP A 91 19.47 -1.25 4.57
N LEU A 92 19.78 -0.60 3.43
CA LEU A 92 19.26 -0.99 2.12
C LEU A 92 19.72 -2.40 1.73
N ALA A 93 21.01 -2.72 1.91
CA ALA A 93 21.54 -4.05 1.61
C ALA A 93 20.89 -5.14 2.48
N LYS A 94 20.68 -4.89 3.77
CA LYS A 94 19.93 -5.79 4.66
C LYS A 94 18.49 -5.97 4.19
N LEU A 95 17.83 -4.86 3.81
CA LEU A 95 16.46 -4.89 3.29
C LEU A 95 16.34 -5.73 2.02
N VAL A 96 17.31 -5.67 1.11
CA VAL A 96 17.35 -6.53 -0.10
C VAL A 96 17.30 -8.01 0.27
N GLY A 97 18.10 -8.45 1.25
CA GLY A 97 18.10 -9.84 1.73
C GLY A 97 16.75 -10.26 2.33
N GLU A 98 16.09 -9.37 3.07
CA GLU A 98 14.75 -9.62 3.61
C GLU A 98 13.68 -9.68 2.52
N CYS A 99 13.77 -8.82 1.50
CA CYS A 99 12.84 -8.83 0.38
C CYS A 99 12.94 -10.11 -0.44
N GLU A 100 14.14 -10.65 -0.63
CA GLU A 100 14.35 -11.95 -1.28
C GLU A 100 13.69 -13.08 -0.46
N ALA A 101 13.93 -13.12 0.85
CA ALA A 101 13.41 -14.16 1.72
C ALA A 101 11.86 -14.18 1.81
N LEU A 102 11.23 -13.01 1.65
CA LEU A 102 9.78 -12.80 1.72
C LEU A 102 9.10 -12.66 0.35
N ASN A 103 9.85 -12.76 -0.75
CA ASN A 103 9.37 -12.59 -2.12
C ASN A 103 8.68 -11.23 -2.38
N LEU A 104 9.32 -10.13 -1.97
CA LEU A 104 8.87 -8.75 -2.17
C LEU A 104 9.63 -8.11 -3.34
N VAL A 105 9.27 -8.52 -4.57
CA VAL A 105 10.05 -8.21 -5.78
C VAL A 105 10.17 -6.71 -6.05
N GLU A 106 9.08 -5.95 -5.98
CA GLU A 106 9.10 -4.50 -6.24
C GLU A 106 9.92 -3.75 -5.19
N LEU A 107 9.75 -4.07 -3.90
CA LEU A 107 10.54 -3.43 -2.85
C LEU A 107 12.05 -3.75 -2.99
N LYS A 108 12.37 -4.97 -3.43
CA LYS A 108 13.75 -5.37 -3.73
C LYS A 108 14.33 -4.53 -4.86
N GLU A 109 13.59 -4.36 -5.96
CA GLU A 109 14.00 -3.57 -7.12
C GLU A 109 14.24 -2.11 -6.72
N LEU A 110 13.32 -1.50 -5.98
CA LEU A 110 13.47 -0.13 -5.47
C LEU A 110 14.72 0.04 -4.58
N ALA A 111 15.00 -0.94 -3.70
CA ALA A 111 16.18 -0.90 -2.85
C ALA A 111 17.49 -1.06 -3.65
N LEU A 112 17.51 -1.94 -4.65
CA LEU A 112 18.66 -2.13 -5.54
C LEU A 112 18.92 -0.90 -6.42
N GLU A 113 17.87 -0.27 -6.94
CA GLU A 113 17.99 0.98 -7.70
C GLU A 113 18.60 2.10 -6.85
N MET A 114 18.20 2.22 -5.58
CA MET A 114 18.79 3.19 -4.66
C MET A 114 20.28 2.90 -4.39
N LEU A 115 20.63 1.64 -4.12
CA LEU A 115 22.04 1.22 -3.95
C LEU A 115 22.86 1.52 -5.21
N GLN A 116 22.30 1.29 -6.38
CA GLN A 116 22.97 1.58 -7.66
C GLN A 116 23.21 3.09 -7.85
N LYS A 117 22.30 3.95 -7.37
CA LYS A 117 22.51 5.41 -7.35
C LYS A 117 23.62 5.80 -6.38
N TYR A 118 23.68 5.17 -5.20
CA TYR A 118 24.74 5.40 -4.23
C TYR A 118 26.11 4.99 -4.75
N GLN A 119 26.22 3.91 -5.54
CA GLN A 119 27.49 3.52 -6.16
C GLN A 119 28.08 4.60 -7.07
N ARG A 120 27.22 5.41 -7.70
CA ARG A 120 27.62 6.50 -8.61
C ARG A 120 27.82 7.84 -7.88
N THR A 121 27.65 7.85 -6.57
CA THR A 121 27.62 9.04 -5.72
C THR A 121 28.74 8.95 -4.69
N GLU A 122 29.37 10.07 -4.35
CA GLU A 122 30.36 10.09 -3.27
C GLU A 122 29.69 9.76 -1.92
N GLU A 123 30.42 9.15 -0.99
CA GLU A 123 29.86 8.63 0.27
C GLU A 123 29.09 9.69 1.09
N GLN A 124 29.59 10.93 1.06
CA GLN A 124 28.98 12.11 1.66
C GLN A 124 27.57 12.45 1.13
N HIS A 125 27.21 11.97 -0.06
CA HIS A 125 26.05 12.43 -0.82
C HIS A 125 24.92 11.38 -0.93
N PHE A 126 24.99 10.28 -0.19
CA PHE A 126 23.89 9.30 -0.15
C PHE A 126 22.55 9.91 0.24
N VAL A 127 22.56 10.82 1.22
CA VAL A 127 21.35 11.54 1.65
C VAL A 127 20.78 12.36 0.49
N THR A 128 21.62 13.03 -0.29
CA THR A 128 21.17 13.80 -1.47
C THR A 128 20.52 12.89 -2.50
N SER A 129 21.14 11.75 -2.82
CA SER A 129 20.55 10.76 -3.73
C SER A 129 19.19 10.27 -3.25
N TYR A 130 19.09 9.91 -1.98
CA TYR A 130 17.82 9.50 -1.37
C TYR A 130 16.73 10.56 -1.52
N VAL A 131 17.06 11.80 -1.13
CA VAL A 131 16.12 12.94 -1.16
C VAL A 131 15.65 13.22 -2.58
N GLN A 132 16.56 13.20 -3.56
CA GLN A 132 16.22 13.40 -4.97
C GLN A 132 15.25 12.33 -5.49
N VAL A 133 15.45 11.06 -5.13
CA VAL A 133 14.52 9.98 -5.50
C VAL A 133 13.16 10.21 -4.85
N ALA A 134 13.15 10.48 -3.54
CA ALA A 134 11.92 10.65 -2.76
C ALA A 134 11.06 11.81 -3.29
N LEU A 135 11.68 12.96 -3.57
CA LEU A 135 10.99 14.13 -4.13
C LEU A 135 10.45 13.84 -5.54
N ARG A 136 11.30 13.30 -6.42
CA ARG A 136 10.91 12.97 -7.80
C ARG A 136 9.71 12.01 -7.84
N ASP A 137 9.74 10.96 -7.03
CA ASP A 137 8.67 9.96 -7.04
C ASP A 137 7.38 10.51 -6.42
N TYR A 138 7.48 11.40 -5.43
CA TYR A 138 6.34 12.13 -4.86
C TYR A 138 5.71 13.10 -5.86
N GLU A 139 6.51 13.91 -6.54
CA GLU A 139 6.05 14.83 -7.59
C GLU A 139 5.36 14.06 -8.73
N SER A 140 5.92 12.92 -9.13
CA SER A 140 5.33 12.04 -10.15
C SER A 140 3.94 11.54 -9.71
N TRP A 141 3.82 11.07 -8.47
CA TRP A 141 2.53 10.63 -7.91
C TRP A 141 1.52 11.79 -7.81
N GLN A 142 1.95 12.99 -7.40
CA GLN A 142 1.07 14.17 -7.35
C GLN A 142 0.54 14.53 -8.73
N TYR A 143 1.42 14.56 -9.74
CA TYR A 143 1.04 14.86 -11.11
C TYR A 143 0.03 13.85 -11.66
N GLU A 144 0.22 12.55 -11.42
CA GLU A 144 -0.72 11.50 -11.80
C GLU A 144 -2.09 11.67 -11.12
N LYS A 145 -2.13 12.10 -9.86
CA LYS A 145 -3.38 12.37 -9.14
C LYS A 145 -4.14 13.55 -9.72
N GLU A 146 -3.44 14.62 -10.11
CA GLU A 146 -4.05 15.80 -10.72
C GLU A 146 -4.67 15.49 -12.09
N GLN A 147 -3.96 14.76 -12.96
CA GLN A 147 -4.47 14.37 -14.28
C GLN A 147 -5.71 13.47 -14.20
N ASN A 148 -5.69 12.50 -13.28
CA ASN A 148 -6.84 11.62 -13.03
C ASN A 148 -8.02 12.37 -12.37
N GLY A 149 -7.74 13.42 -11.60
CA GLY A 149 -8.75 14.32 -11.02
C GLY A 149 -9.41 15.26 -12.04
N VAL A 150 -8.71 15.62 -13.12
CA VAL A 150 -9.25 16.47 -14.20
C VAL A 150 -10.22 15.69 -15.11
N SER A 151 -9.97 14.41 -15.40
CA SER A 151 -10.87 13.58 -16.23
C SER A 151 -12.24 13.30 -15.59
N THR A 152 -12.37 13.33 -14.27
CA THR A 152 -13.65 13.05 -13.58
C THR A 152 -14.58 14.26 -13.45
N LYS A 153 -14.14 15.48 -13.82
CA LYS A 153 -14.98 16.69 -13.82
C LYS A 153 -15.65 17.01 -15.17
N GLY A 154 -15.48 16.17 -16.20
CA GLY A 154 -15.92 16.44 -17.58
C GLY A 154 -17.20 15.74 -18.06
N SER A 155 -18.08 15.23 -17.19
CA SER A 155 -19.36 14.64 -17.62
C SER A 155 -20.50 14.94 -16.65
N LYS A 156 -20.99 16.19 -16.71
CA LYS A 156 -22.38 16.50 -16.42
C LYS A 156 -22.81 17.64 -17.33
N LYS A 157 -23.14 17.31 -18.58
CA LYS A 157 -23.80 18.21 -19.53
C LYS A 157 -25.09 17.56 -20.03
N SER A 158 -26.18 18.00 -19.43
CA SER A 158 -27.50 18.27 -20.02
C SER A 158 -28.06 17.29 -21.06
N THR A 159 -29.04 16.49 -20.66
CA THR A 159 -30.17 16.13 -21.52
C THR A 159 -31.34 17.04 -21.16
N VAL A 160 -31.59 18.03 -22.02
CA VAL A 160 -32.83 18.79 -22.06
C VAL A 160 -33.75 17.99 -22.98
N ASP A 161 -34.75 17.32 -22.42
CA ASP A 161 -35.84 16.76 -23.20
C ASP A 161 -36.93 17.83 -23.34
N GLU A 162 -36.91 18.53 -24.47
CA GLU A 162 -38.11 19.17 -25.03
C GLU A 162 -38.99 18.08 -25.64
N ASN A 163 -40.07 17.70 -24.94
CA ASN A 163 -41.37 17.49 -25.59
C ASN A 163 -42.48 17.31 -24.54
N PHE A 164 -43.29 18.34 -24.32
CA PHE A 164 -44.70 18.11 -23.96
C PHE A 164 -45.54 19.27 -24.46
N GLN A 165 -46.30 18.98 -25.52
CA GLN A 165 -47.34 19.85 -26.06
C GLN A 165 -48.45 20.01 -25.02
N SER A 166 -48.85 21.25 -24.79
CA SER A 166 -50.09 21.60 -24.11
C SER A 166 -51.30 21.36 -25.02
N PRO A 167 -52.44 20.99 -24.43
CA PRO A 167 -53.66 21.68 -24.83
C PRO A 167 -54.42 22.25 -23.63
N SER A 168 -54.91 23.45 -23.88
CA SER A 168 -55.92 24.24 -23.16
C SER A 168 -57.07 23.42 -22.58
N SER A 169 -57.43 23.70 -21.31
CA SER A 169 -58.82 23.92 -20.93
C SER A 169 -58.87 24.86 -19.73
N TYR A 170 -59.47 26.03 -19.94
CA TYR A 170 -60.19 26.75 -18.90
C TYR A 170 -61.22 25.78 -18.29
N ASP A 171 -61.30 25.72 -16.96
CA ASP A 171 -62.58 25.89 -16.29
C ASP A 171 -62.36 26.30 -14.83
N GLU A 172 -63.28 27.14 -14.43
CA GLU A 172 -63.24 28.14 -13.39
C GLU A 172 -64.21 27.67 -12.29
N TRP A 173 -63.94 27.99 -11.02
CA TRP A 173 -64.87 27.92 -9.88
C TRP A 173 -65.44 26.55 -9.47
N ASP A 174 -65.06 26.06 -8.28
CA ASP A 174 -66.09 25.85 -7.26
C ASP A 174 -65.56 25.94 -5.83
N SER A 175 -66.38 26.59 -5.02
CA SER A 175 -66.11 27.02 -3.66
C SER A 175 -66.45 25.93 -2.65
N LEU A 176 -65.68 25.82 -1.56
CA LEU A 176 -66.13 25.72 -0.15
C LEU A 176 -64.93 25.60 0.81
#